data_AF-A0ABD5T1K0-F1
#
_entry.id   AF-A0ABD5T1K0-F1
#
_cell.length_a   1.000
_cell.length_b   1.000
_cell.length_c   1.000
_cell.angle_alpha   90.00
_cell.angle_beta   90.00
_cell.angle_gamma   90.00
#
_symmetry.space_group_name_H-M   'P 1'
#
loop_
_entity.id
_entity.type
_entity.pdbx_description
1 polymer ?
#
loop_
_entity_poly.entity_id
_entity_poly.type
_entity_poly.pdbx_seq_one_letter_code
_entity_poly.pdbx_strand_id
1 'polypeptide(L)' 'MAKYSTGGGGGGDDGDACELCGRETTDLERATVAGAKLLVCSDCRPHDDAGNAPSSRG' A
#
# COMPACT_ATOMS: atom_id res chain seq x y z
N MET A 1 -26.09 -19.74 19.85
CA MET A 1 -24.69 -19.95 20.27
C MET A 1 -23.81 -19.04 19.42
N ALA A 2 -23.43 -17.85 19.92
CA ALA A 2 -22.52 -16.95 19.21
C ALA A 2 -21.09 -17.31 19.62
N LYS A 3 -20.41 -18.09 18.78
CA LYS A 3 -19.01 -18.49 18.96
C LYS A 3 -18.28 -18.23 17.65
N TYR A 4 -18.14 -16.96 17.32
CA TYR A 4 -16.92 -16.42 16.71
C TYR A 4 -17.00 -14.89 16.80
N SER A 5 -16.76 -14.40 18.01
CA SER A 5 -16.04 -13.14 18.17
C SER A 5 -14.64 -13.35 17.61
N THR A 6 -14.49 -13.28 16.30
CA THR A 6 -13.25 -12.74 15.72
C THR A 6 -13.53 -11.24 15.66
N GLY A 7 -13.25 -10.52 16.77
CA GLY A 7 -12.11 -9.61 16.74
C GLY A 7 -12.35 -8.59 15.63
N GLY A 8 -13.06 -7.49 15.85
CA GLY A 8 -12.61 -6.48 16.80
C GLY A 8 -11.23 -5.99 16.38
N GLY A 9 -11.15 -5.22 15.28
CA GLY A 9 -9.92 -4.57 14.85
C GLY A 9 -9.89 -4.30 13.35
N GLY A 10 -10.04 -3.04 12.96
CA GLY A 10 -9.69 -2.59 11.60
C GLY A 10 -10.82 -2.48 10.60
N GLY A 11 -12.05 -2.16 11.04
CA GLY A 11 -12.92 -1.36 10.20
C GLY A 11 -12.42 0.09 10.29
N GLY A 12 -11.43 0.42 9.47
CA GLY A 12 -10.80 1.73 9.44
C GLY A 12 -10.44 2.04 8.00
N ASP A 13 -11.42 2.63 7.32
CA ASP A 13 -11.23 3.58 6.24
C ASP A 13 -10.15 3.22 5.20
N ASP A 14 -10.60 2.64 4.07
CA ASP A 14 -9.86 2.29 2.86
C ASP A 14 -9.17 3.48 2.13
N GLY A 15 -8.53 4.40 2.86
CA GLY A 15 -7.91 5.61 2.33
C GLY A 15 -6.53 5.96 2.91
N ASP A 16 -6.19 5.49 4.11
CA ASP A 16 -5.01 5.94 4.87
C ASP A 16 -4.10 4.79 5.35
N ALA A 17 -4.19 3.60 4.76
CA ALA A 17 -3.28 2.49 5.02
C ALA A 17 -2.39 2.17 3.81
N CYS A 18 -1.14 1.79 4.08
CA CYS A 18 -0.22 1.33 3.05
C CYS A 18 -0.67 -0.03 2.51
N GLU A 19 -1.00 -0.08 1.23
CA GLU A 19 -1.51 -1.28 0.56
C GLU A 19 -0.44 -2.38 0.42
N LEU A 20 0.85 -2.05 0.61
CA LEU A 20 1.95 -3.00 0.50
C LEU A 20 2.30 -3.69 1.83
N CYS A 21 2.30 -2.94 2.94
CA CYS A 21 2.72 -3.45 4.26
C CYS A 21 1.63 -3.41 5.33
N GLY A 22 0.45 -2.85 5.03
CA GLY A 22 -0.67 -2.71 5.95
C GLY A 22 -0.47 -1.68 7.05
N ARG A 23 0.55 -0.82 6.97
CA ARG A 23 0.80 0.23 7.96
C ARG A 23 -0.25 1.33 7.82
N GLU A 24 -0.95 1.65 8.90
CA GLU A 24 -1.80 2.83 9.02
C GLU A 24 -0.91 4.09 9.05
N THR A 25 -1.00 4.94 8.02
CA THR A 25 -0.20 6.16 7.88
C THR A 25 -0.84 7.10 6.88
N THR A 26 -0.89 8.39 7.20
CA THR A 26 -1.42 9.42 6.28
C THR A 26 -0.44 9.77 5.16
N ASP A 27 0.85 9.48 5.34
CA ASP A 27 1.91 9.72 4.36
C ASP A 27 1.97 8.59 3.32
N LEU A 28 0.96 8.54 2.45
CA LEU A 28 0.88 7.61 1.33
C LEU A 28 1.14 8.30 0.01
N GLU A 29 1.94 7.66 -0.83
CA GLU A 29 2.26 8.09 -2.18
C GLU A 29 1.81 7.03 -3.18
N ARG A 30 1.38 7.46 -4.38
CA ARG A 30 1.00 6.51 -5.44
C ARG A 30 2.26 5.92 -6.07
N ALA A 31 2.41 4.61 -5.95
CA ALA A 31 3.47 3.83 -6.58
C ALA A 31 2.89 2.76 -7.51
N THR A 32 3.65 2.34 -8.50
CA THR A 32 3.36 1.18 -9.34
C THR A 32 4.14 0.00 -8.81
N VAL A 33 3.47 -1.00 -8.24
CA VAL A 33 4.12 -2.23 -7.77
C VAL A 33 3.58 -3.38 -8.61
N ALA A 34 4.46 -4.14 -9.27
CA ALA A 34 4.10 -5.26 -10.14
C ALA A 34 3.05 -4.91 -11.22
N GLY A 35 3.09 -3.67 -11.75
CA GLY A 35 2.16 -3.18 -12.77
C GLY A 35 0.79 -2.70 -12.24
N ALA A 36 0.56 -2.70 -10.93
CA ALA A 36 -0.63 -2.15 -10.30
C ALA A 36 -0.32 -0.83 -9.57
N LYS A 37 -1.22 0.15 -9.67
CA LYS A 37 -1.09 1.43 -8.95
C LYS A 37 -1.68 1.30 -7.55
N LEU A 38 -0.82 1.41 -6.54
CA LEU A 38 -1.15 1.23 -5.12
C LEU A 38 -0.72 2.48 -4.33
N LEU A 39 -1.36 2.70 -3.18
CA LEU A 39 -0.91 3.71 -2.22
C LEU A 39 0.08 3.06 -1.25
N VAL A 40 1.29 3.60 -1.18
CA VAL A 40 2.38 3.04 -0.38
C VAL A 40 3.00 4.10 0.51
N CYS A 41 3.48 3.69 1.68
CA CYS A 41 4.22 4.57 2.58
C CYS A 41 5.66 4.81 2.09
N SER A 42 6.34 5.78 2.69
CA SER A 42 7.73 6.13 2.35
C SER A 42 8.71 4.95 2.41
N ASP A 43 8.51 4.00 3.32
CA ASP A 43 9.33 2.77 3.41
C ASP A 43 9.11 1.81 2.24
N CYS A 44 7.94 1.87 1.61
CA CYS A 44 7.54 0.98 0.53
C CYS A 44 7.79 1.58 -0.87
N ARG A 45 8.15 2.87 -0.94
CA ARG A 45 8.61 3.54 -2.18
C ARG A 45 9.73 2.81 -2.94
N PRO A 46 10.76 2.18 -2.32
CA PRO A 46 11.75 1.41 -3.09
C PRO A 46 11.18 0.23 -3.87
N HIS A 47 9.95 -0.20 -3.60
CA HIS A 47 9.24 -1.22 -4.38
C HIS A 47 8.47 -0.64 -5.57
N ASP A 48 8.48 0.68 -5.76
CA ASP A 48 7.93 1.35 -6.92
C ASP A 48 8.72 0.96 -8.18
N ASP A 49 8.05 0.24 -9.07
CA ASP A 49 8.54 -0.16 -10.37
C ASP A 49 8.54 1.02 -11.36
N ALA A 50 7.72 2.05 -11.12
CA ALA A 50 7.66 3.24 -11.99
C ALA A 50 8.97 4.05 -11.97
N GLY A 51 9.66 4.11 -10.81
CA GLY A 51 10.99 4.70 -10.68
C GLY A 51 12.11 3.87 -11.32
N ASN A 52 11.88 2.59 -11.57
CA ASN A 52 12.80 1.69 -12.25
C ASN A 52 12.47 1.51 -13.74
N ALA A 53 11.47 2.21 -14.27
CA ALA A 53 11.29 2.30 -15.71
C ALA A 53 12.63 2.79 -16.29
N PRO A 54 13.34 1.95 -17.08
CA PRO A 54 14.53 2.43 -17.74
C PRO A 54 14.04 3.60 -18.57
N SER A 55 14.55 4.77 -18.28
CA SER A 55 14.50 5.89 -19.20
C SER A 55 15.34 5.43 -20.39
N SER A 56 14.73 4.61 -21.25
CA SER A 56 15.23 4.23 -22.56
C SER A 56 15.19 5.51 -23.39
N ARG A 57 16.19 6.33 -23.11
CA ARG A 57 16.85 7.21 -24.04
C ARG A 57 17.22 6.36 -25.27
N GLY A 58 16.87 6.86 -26.45
CA GLY A 58 17.52 6.50 -27.72
C GLY A 58 16.76 5.49 -28.54
#